data_AF-A0A6B3R2F6-F1
#
_entry.id   AF-A0A6B3R2F6-F1
#
_cell.length_a   1.000
_cell.length_b   1.000
_cell.length_c   1.000
_cell.angle_alpha   90.00
_cell.angle_beta   90.00
_cell.angle_gamma   90.00
#
_symmetry.space_group_name_H-M   'P 1'
#
loop_
_entity.id
_entity.type
_entity.pdbx_description
1 polymer ?
#
loop_
_entity_poly.entity_id
_entity_poly.type
_entity_poly.pdbx_seq_one_letter_code
_entity_poly.pdbx_strand_id
1 'polypeptide(L)'
;MKHLWIILLVTSLFKYNYSQSQDIDIQEIKEIDSLLEKSIYSFINTKEKEFSNFKTTGYIVVSLDYYNQKAINNEIYSSYTIKDQYISIRKDSDFKLPLLYAFINKKLVLLYISTVDKEIEFSRKSRNRLIKIINQSLGDKEHLVVYDSKGNKIIDDKNFNPTESYNIHGGVKLKIYANRRIEITKKKY
;
A
#
# COMPACT_ATOMS: atom_id res chain seq x y z
N MET A 1 -24.50 57.63 -37.03
CA MET A 1 -25.28 57.35 -35.80
C MET A 1 -25.21 55.85 -35.53
N LYS A 2 -24.75 55.49 -34.32
CA LYS A 2 -25.38 54.46 -33.46
C LYS A 2 -25.34 53.02 -34.00
N HIS A 3 -24.69 52.01 -33.44
CA HIS A 3 -24.03 51.72 -32.15
C HIS A 3 -23.20 50.45 -32.45
N LEU A 4 -21.87 50.39 -32.29
CA LEU A 4 -21.12 50.22 -31.04
C LEU A 4 -21.82 49.26 -30.03
N TRP A 5 -21.11 48.18 -29.67
CA TRP A 5 -21.40 47.26 -28.55
C TRP A 5 -22.41 46.12 -28.76
N ILE A 6 -22.01 45.04 -29.44
CA ILE A 6 -22.11 43.66 -28.91
C ILE A 6 -20.86 42.88 -29.39
N ILE A 7 -19.69 43.43 -29.06
CA ILE A 7 -18.53 42.61 -28.70
C ILE A 7 -18.83 42.12 -27.28
N LEU A 8 -18.40 40.90 -26.94
CA LEU A 8 -18.21 40.43 -25.56
C LEU A 8 -19.38 39.69 -24.88
N LEU A 9 -19.91 38.58 -25.46
CA LEU A 9 -20.49 37.52 -24.60
C LEU A 9 -20.71 36.12 -25.24
N VAL A 10 -19.99 35.73 -26.29
CA VAL A 10 -20.16 34.35 -26.85
C VAL A 10 -18.85 33.54 -26.87
N THR A 11 -17.72 34.14 -26.50
CA THR A 11 -16.43 33.43 -26.43
C THR A 11 -16.01 33.01 -25.01
N SER A 12 -16.89 33.19 -24.00
CA SER A 12 -16.62 32.81 -22.59
C SER A 12 -17.38 31.57 -22.10
N LEU A 13 -18.14 30.90 -22.96
CA LEU A 13 -18.86 29.66 -22.67
C LEU A 13 -18.47 28.67 -23.77
N PHE A 14 -17.56 27.72 -23.66
CA PHE A 14 -17.03 26.99 -22.53
C PHE A 14 -15.59 26.61 -22.92
N LYS A 15 -14.59 27.40 -22.52
CA LYS A 15 -13.25 26.85 -22.29
C LYS A 15 -13.29 26.08 -20.97
N TYR A 16 -14.09 25.02 -20.90
CA TYR A 16 -13.75 23.92 -20.01
C TYR A 16 -12.61 23.19 -20.69
N ASN A 17 -11.40 23.73 -20.48
CA ASN A 17 -10.25 22.86 -20.37
C ASN A 17 -10.60 21.90 -19.22
N TYR A 18 -11.20 20.76 -19.54
CA TYR A 18 -11.07 19.59 -18.69
C TYR A 18 -9.59 19.29 -18.67
N SER A 19 -8.91 19.88 -17.68
CA SER A 19 -7.56 19.51 -17.31
C SER A 19 -7.62 18.03 -16.98
N GLN A 20 -7.09 17.19 -17.86
CA GLN A 20 -6.78 15.82 -17.52
C GLN A 20 -5.66 15.83 -16.48
N SER A 21 -6.07 15.75 -15.23
CA SER A 21 -5.49 14.84 -14.25
C SER A 21 -6.62 14.55 -13.27
N GLN A 22 -7.39 13.50 -13.53
CA GLN A 22 -8.25 12.99 -12.47
C GLN A 22 -7.31 12.28 -11.51
N ASP A 23 -6.84 13.04 -10.52
CA ASP A 23 -6.08 12.49 -9.41
C ASP A 23 -6.87 11.28 -8.85
N ILE A 24 -6.27 10.10 -8.92
CA ILE A 24 -6.96 8.87 -8.50
C ILE A 24 -6.92 8.81 -6.97
N ASP A 25 -8.05 8.44 -6.37
CA ASP A 25 -8.13 8.19 -4.94
C ASP A 25 -7.86 6.71 -4.63
N ILE A 26 -6.93 6.47 -3.71
CA ILE A 26 -6.70 5.17 -3.05
C ILE A 26 -7.97 4.75 -2.32
N GLN A 27 -8.36 3.49 -2.48
CA GLN A 27 -9.63 2.96 -2.00
C GLN A 27 -9.43 1.89 -0.93
N GLU A 28 -10.27 1.95 0.09
CA GLU A 28 -10.46 0.86 1.04
C GLU A 28 -11.46 -0.12 0.44
N ILE A 29 -11.12 -1.41 0.41
CA ILE A 29 -12.04 -2.47 0.02
C ILE A 29 -12.39 -3.33 1.23
N LYS A 30 -13.66 -3.75 1.27
CA LYS A 30 -14.19 -4.60 2.34
C LYS A 30 -14.19 -6.08 1.98
N GLU A 31 -14.14 -6.38 0.69
CA GLU A 31 -14.23 -7.73 0.16
C GLU A 31 -13.06 -7.99 -0.78
N ILE A 32 -12.43 -9.14 -0.59
CA ILE A 32 -11.33 -9.67 -1.41
C ILE A 32 -11.74 -11.07 -1.85
N ASP A 33 -11.12 -11.61 -2.90
CA ASP A 33 -11.29 -13.02 -3.24
C ASP A 33 -11.13 -13.91 -1.99
N SER A 34 -12.14 -14.76 -1.77
CA SER A 34 -12.25 -15.56 -0.55
C SER A 34 -11.05 -16.47 -0.27
N LEU A 35 -10.33 -16.95 -1.29
CA LEU A 35 -9.14 -17.79 -1.11
C LEU A 35 -7.93 -16.95 -0.75
N LEU A 36 -7.78 -15.79 -1.39
CA LEU A 36 -6.75 -14.82 -1.04
C LEU A 36 -6.93 -14.31 0.39
N GLU A 37 -8.14 -13.90 0.76
CA GLU A 37 -8.46 -13.41 2.10
C GLU A 37 -8.15 -14.46 3.18
N LYS A 38 -8.60 -15.71 3.00
CA LYS A 38 -8.29 -16.83 3.91
C LYS A 38 -6.78 -17.08 4.05
N SER A 39 -6.05 -16.95 2.95
CA SER A 39 -4.60 -17.15 2.94
C SER A 39 -3.89 -16.02 3.69
N ILE A 40 -4.32 -14.77 3.52
CA ILE A 40 -3.79 -13.61 4.27
C ILE A 40 -4.12 -13.75 5.76
N TYR A 41 -5.34 -14.13 6.10
CA TYR A 41 -5.75 -14.39 7.48
C TYR A 41 -4.90 -15.47 8.15
N SER A 42 -4.66 -16.59 7.45
CA SER A 42 -3.78 -17.67 7.92
C SER A 42 -2.34 -17.19 8.10
N PHE A 43 -1.81 -16.39 7.16
CA PHE A 43 -0.49 -15.78 7.26
C PHE A 43 -0.37 -14.89 8.50
N ILE A 44 -1.34 -13.99 8.72
CA ILE A 44 -1.39 -13.10 9.89
C ILE A 44 -1.35 -13.91 11.18
N ASN A 45 -2.24 -14.90 11.32
CA ASN A 45 -2.31 -15.73 12.53
C ASN A 45 -1.02 -16.51 12.78
N THR A 46 -0.36 -16.97 11.72
CA THR A 46 0.93 -17.66 11.85
C THR A 46 2.00 -16.69 12.32
N LYS A 47 2.04 -15.48 11.74
CA LYS A 47 3.02 -14.45 12.13
C LYS A 47 2.83 -13.92 13.53
N GLU A 48 1.60 -13.75 13.98
CA GLU A 48 1.31 -13.34 15.36
C GLU A 48 1.75 -14.39 16.40
N LYS A 49 1.79 -15.66 16.01
CA LYS A 49 2.33 -16.76 16.85
C LYS A 49 3.86 -16.82 16.81
N GLU A 50 4.46 -16.63 15.64
CA GLU A 50 5.92 -16.63 15.47
C GLU A 50 6.59 -15.39 16.08
N PHE A 51 5.94 -14.22 16.00
CA PHE A 51 6.49 -12.91 16.42
C PHE A 51 5.41 -12.10 17.15
N SER A 52 5.51 -12.01 18.48
CA SER A 52 4.53 -11.30 19.33
C SER A 52 4.34 -9.84 18.95
N ASN A 53 5.42 -9.15 18.56
CA ASN A 53 5.39 -7.74 18.15
C ASN A 53 4.52 -7.53 16.90
N PHE A 54 4.36 -8.55 16.06
CA PHE A 54 3.48 -8.46 14.89
C PHE A 54 2.01 -8.31 15.28
N LYS A 55 1.58 -8.66 16.50
CA LYS A 55 0.19 -8.47 16.95
C LYS A 55 -0.19 -7.00 16.99
N THR A 56 0.70 -6.16 17.49
CA THR A 56 0.44 -4.72 17.68
C THR A 56 1.01 -3.88 16.54
N THR A 57 2.10 -4.32 15.94
CA THR A 57 2.90 -3.51 15.02
C THR A 57 3.04 -4.20 13.68
N GLY A 58 3.14 -3.42 12.61
CA GLY A 58 3.34 -3.89 11.26
C GLY A 58 2.06 -4.04 10.45
N TYR A 59 2.24 -4.11 9.15
CA TYR A 59 1.19 -4.28 8.16
C TYR A 59 1.58 -5.37 7.16
N ILE A 60 0.63 -5.78 6.33
CA ILE A 60 0.84 -6.77 5.27
C ILE A 60 0.94 -6.07 3.93
N VAL A 61 1.86 -6.54 3.09
CA VAL A 61 1.93 -6.24 1.66
C VAL A 61 1.60 -7.51 0.89
N VAL A 62 0.65 -7.40 -0.03
CA VAL A 62 0.29 -8.44 -0.99
C VAL A 62 0.60 -7.91 -2.38
N SER A 63 1.43 -8.63 -3.12
CA SER A 63 1.78 -8.29 -4.50
C SER A 63 1.31 -9.39 -5.43
N LEU A 64 0.59 -9.02 -6.50
CA LEU A 64 0.25 -9.93 -7.58
C LEU A 64 1.50 -10.17 -8.44
N ASP A 65 1.99 -11.40 -8.42
CA ASP A 65 3.16 -11.82 -9.20
C ASP A 65 2.75 -12.32 -10.59
N TYR A 66 1.55 -12.93 -10.70
CA TYR A 66 1.06 -13.54 -11.93
C TYR A 66 -0.46 -13.64 -11.95
N TYR A 67 -1.07 -13.43 -13.11
CA TYR A 67 -2.50 -13.60 -13.33
C TYR A 67 -2.78 -14.18 -14.71
N ASN A 68 -3.60 -15.23 -14.79
CA ASN A 68 -4.07 -15.83 -16.02
C ASN A 68 -5.57 -16.13 -15.93
N GLN A 69 -6.35 -15.25 -16.55
CA GLN A 69 -7.81 -15.34 -16.59
C GLN A 69 -8.34 -16.56 -17.36
N LYS A 70 -7.52 -17.14 -18.23
CA LYS A 70 -7.87 -18.29 -19.09
C LYS A 70 -7.35 -19.62 -18.54
N ALA A 71 -6.83 -19.64 -17.31
CA ALA A 71 -6.29 -20.85 -16.72
C ALA A 71 -7.34 -21.96 -16.62
N ILE A 72 -6.95 -23.19 -16.98
CA ILE A 72 -7.83 -24.37 -16.91
C ILE A 72 -7.27 -25.44 -15.97
N ASN A 73 -8.15 -26.11 -15.24
CA ASN A 73 -7.84 -27.27 -14.40
C ASN A 73 -6.65 -27.05 -13.42
N ASN A 74 -5.48 -27.63 -13.72
CA ASN A 74 -4.29 -27.61 -12.88
C ASN A 74 -3.32 -26.47 -13.21
N GLU A 75 -3.73 -25.53 -14.07
CA GLU A 75 -2.95 -24.33 -14.36
C GLU A 75 -3.09 -23.30 -13.24
N ILE A 76 -2.04 -22.49 -13.08
CA ILE A 76 -2.04 -21.39 -12.13
C ILE A 76 -2.97 -20.30 -12.68
N TYR A 77 -3.98 -19.95 -11.90
CA TYR A 77 -4.88 -18.83 -12.18
C TYR A 77 -4.27 -17.51 -11.67
N SER A 78 -3.72 -17.52 -10.46
CA SER A 78 -3.02 -16.36 -9.91
C SER A 78 -1.91 -16.76 -8.95
N SER A 79 -0.90 -15.90 -8.82
CA SER A 79 0.14 -16.03 -7.82
C SER A 79 0.40 -14.71 -7.13
N TYR A 80 0.59 -14.77 -5.82
CA TYR A 80 0.84 -13.61 -4.98
C TYR A 80 2.06 -13.83 -4.10
N THR A 81 2.75 -12.74 -3.78
CA THR A 81 3.70 -12.67 -2.67
C THR A 81 3.00 -11.96 -1.50
N ILE A 82 2.99 -12.59 -0.32
CA ILE A 82 2.42 -12.03 0.92
C ILE A 82 3.55 -11.85 1.93
N LYS A 83 3.70 -10.64 2.47
CA LYS A 83 4.79 -10.27 3.38
C LYS A 83 4.31 -9.35 4.49
N ASP A 84 4.84 -9.52 5.69
CA ASP A 84 4.81 -8.52 6.74
C ASP A 84 5.84 -7.40 6.46
N GLN A 85 5.54 -6.19 6.92
CA GLN A 85 6.37 -5.00 6.78
C GLN A 85 6.26 -4.12 8.03
N TYR A 86 7.37 -3.45 8.34
CA TYR A 86 7.52 -2.59 9.51
C TYR A 86 8.23 -1.28 9.12
N ILE A 87 7.93 -0.70 7.97
CA ILE A 87 8.64 0.48 7.45
C ILE A 87 7.67 1.65 7.35
N SER A 88 8.03 2.81 7.91
CA SER A 88 7.20 4.00 7.73
C SER A 88 7.37 4.59 6.35
N ILE A 89 6.33 5.26 5.90
CA ILE A 89 6.34 5.96 4.62
C ILE A 89 6.41 7.45 4.91
N ARG A 90 7.44 8.09 4.36
CA ARG A 90 7.60 9.55 4.38
C ARG A 90 6.84 10.18 3.21
N LYS A 91 6.33 11.39 3.42
CA LYS A 91 5.49 12.09 2.43
C LYS A 91 6.24 12.44 1.14
N ASP A 92 7.54 12.58 1.23
CA ASP A 92 8.50 12.89 0.17
C ASP A 92 9.15 11.63 -0.41
N SER A 93 8.84 10.43 0.11
CA SER A 93 9.42 9.20 -0.42
C SER A 93 8.86 8.83 -1.79
N ASP A 94 9.70 8.26 -2.65
CA ASP A 94 9.32 7.63 -3.93
C ASP A 94 8.60 6.28 -3.74
N PHE A 95 8.14 6.01 -2.51
CA PHE A 95 7.45 4.77 -2.19
C PHE A 95 6.13 4.70 -2.95
N LYS A 96 6.00 3.68 -3.80
CA LYS A 96 4.79 3.44 -4.59
C LYS A 96 3.70 2.91 -3.68
N LEU A 97 2.57 3.61 -3.64
CA LEU A 97 1.39 3.21 -2.89
C LEU A 97 0.48 2.34 -3.77
N PRO A 98 -0.24 1.36 -3.19
CA PRO A 98 -1.23 0.61 -3.94
C PRO A 98 -2.47 1.46 -4.17
N LEU A 99 -3.22 1.17 -5.23
CA LEU A 99 -4.58 1.71 -5.40
C LEU A 99 -5.53 1.23 -4.30
N LEU A 100 -5.32 0.01 -3.79
CA LEU A 100 -6.26 -0.68 -2.91
C LEU A 100 -5.60 -1.07 -1.58
N TYR A 101 -6.37 -0.95 -0.49
CA TYR A 101 -6.03 -1.51 0.82
C TYR A 101 -7.25 -2.08 1.51
N ALA A 102 -7.03 -2.94 2.51
CA ALA A 102 -8.08 -3.53 3.32
C ALA A 102 -7.61 -3.72 4.77
N PHE A 103 -8.55 -4.04 5.65
CA PHE A 103 -8.26 -4.51 7.00
C PHE A 103 -8.70 -5.96 7.14
N ILE A 104 -7.74 -6.87 7.36
CA ILE A 104 -8.00 -8.30 7.59
C ILE A 104 -7.48 -8.64 8.97
N ASN A 105 -8.32 -9.23 9.83
CA ASN A 105 -7.97 -9.53 11.21
C ASN A 105 -7.35 -8.34 11.97
N LYS A 106 -7.92 -7.14 11.79
CA LYS A 106 -7.42 -5.86 12.35
C LYS A 106 -6.03 -5.44 11.86
N LYS A 107 -5.43 -6.16 10.90
CA LYS A 107 -4.17 -5.76 10.26
C LYS A 107 -4.46 -5.00 8.97
N LEU A 108 -3.72 -3.92 8.77
CA LEU A 108 -3.68 -3.23 7.50
C LEU A 108 -3.05 -4.15 6.44
N VAL A 109 -3.69 -4.25 5.27
CA VAL A 109 -3.24 -5.02 4.13
C VAL A 109 -3.19 -4.10 2.91
N LEU A 110 -2.00 -3.92 2.35
CA LEU A 110 -1.74 -3.16 1.14
C LEU A 110 -1.77 -4.09 -0.07
N LEU A 111 -2.59 -3.79 -1.07
CA LEU A 111 -2.87 -4.68 -2.19
C LEU A 111 -2.30 -4.12 -3.49
N TYR A 112 -1.12 -4.58 -3.86
CA TYR A 112 -0.47 -4.29 -5.15
C TYR A 112 -0.93 -5.32 -6.19
N ILE A 113 -2.21 -5.24 -6.55
CA ILE A 113 -2.89 -6.22 -7.41
C ILE A 113 -3.20 -5.68 -8.81
N SER A 114 -2.84 -4.43 -9.09
CA SER A 114 -3.01 -3.81 -10.40
C SER A 114 -1.67 -3.66 -11.10
N THR A 115 -1.63 -3.99 -12.40
CA THR A 115 -0.48 -3.65 -13.25
C THR A 115 -0.26 -2.14 -13.36
N VAL A 116 -1.28 -1.34 -13.03
CA VAL A 116 -1.28 0.13 -13.10
C VAL A 116 -0.77 0.78 -11.81
N ASP A 117 -0.58 0.02 -10.71
CA ASP A 117 -0.11 0.57 -9.41
C ASP A 117 1.24 1.31 -9.51
N LYS A 118 2.00 1.12 -10.61
CA LYS A 118 3.29 1.76 -10.84
C LYS A 118 3.24 3.13 -11.49
N GLU A 119 2.12 3.49 -12.11
CA GLU A 119 1.98 4.67 -12.99
C GLU A 119 0.85 5.61 -12.55
N ILE A 120 0.14 5.27 -11.46
CA ILE A 120 -0.94 6.09 -10.94
C ILE A 120 -0.39 7.28 -10.15
N GLU A 121 -0.75 8.48 -10.58
CA GLU A 121 -0.65 9.67 -9.75
C GLU A 121 -1.89 9.77 -8.84
N PHE A 122 -1.67 9.64 -7.54
CA PHE A 122 -2.73 9.75 -6.55
C PHE A 122 -2.93 11.19 -6.10
N SER A 123 -4.17 11.51 -5.72
CA SER A 123 -4.45 12.80 -5.07
C SER A 123 -3.58 12.96 -3.83
N ARG A 124 -3.03 14.17 -3.62
CA ARG A 124 -2.20 14.47 -2.44
C ARG A 124 -2.95 14.15 -1.14
N LYS A 125 -4.27 14.36 -1.12
CA LYS A 125 -5.15 14.04 0.00
C LYS A 125 -5.18 12.54 0.27
N SER A 126 -5.42 11.72 -0.76
CA SER A 126 -5.53 10.28 -0.63
C SER A 126 -4.18 9.64 -0.28
N ARG A 127 -3.10 10.08 -0.92
CA ARG A 127 -1.72 9.70 -0.58
C ARG A 127 -1.41 9.97 0.90
N ASN A 128 -1.68 11.18 1.39
CA ASN A 128 -1.45 11.52 2.79
C ASN A 128 -2.31 10.70 3.75
N ARG A 129 -3.56 10.39 3.37
CA ARG A 129 -4.45 9.56 4.17
C ARG A 129 -3.88 8.14 4.31
N LEU A 130 -3.49 7.50 3.20
CA LEU A 130 -2.92 6.15 3.27
C LEU A 130 -1.61 6.13 4.05
N ILE A 131 -0.72 7.11 3.84
CA ILE A 131 0.53 7.23 4.61
C ILE A 131 0.26 7.32 6.11
N LYS A 132 -0.77 8.08 6.52
CA LYS A 132 -1.18 8.15 7.93
C LYS A 132 -1.62 6.79 8.45
N ILE A 133 -2.47 6.08 7.70
CA ILE A 133 -2.96 4.74 8.06
C ILE A 133 -1.81 3.73 8.20
N ILE A 134 -0.86 3.74 7.25
CA ILE A 134 0.33 2.88 7.28
C ILE A 134 1.16 3.20 8.52
N ASN A 135 1.49 4.46 8.76
CA ASN A 135 2.33 4.85 9.89
C ASN A 135 1.65 4.58 11.24
N GLN A 136 0.31 4.63 11.31
CA GLN A 136 -0.44 4.21 12.51
C GLN A 136 -0.31 2.72 12.82
N SER A 137 -0.03 1.88 11.83
CA SER A 137 0.22 0.44 12.04
C SER A 137 1.60 0.16 12.65
N LEU A 138 2.46 1.17 12.79
CA LEU A 138 3.84 1.03 13.26
C LEU A 138 4.05 1.55 14.69
N GLY A 139 2.98 1.75 15.45
CA GLY A 139 3.07 2.27 16.82
C GLY A 139 3.47 3.74 16.89
N ASP A 140 3.80 4.18 18.10
CA ASP A 140 4.10 5.58 18.40
C ASP A 140 5.53 5.96 17.98
N LYS A 141 5.68 7.24 17.66
CA LYS A 141 6.97 7.84 17.35
C LYS A 141 7.60 8.41 18.62
N GLU A 142 8.91 8.37 18.66
CA GLU A 142 9.72 8.86 19.76
C GLU A 142 10.73 9.90 19.26
N HIS A 143 11.21 10.74 20.18
CA HIS A 143 12.27 11.70 19.89
C HIS A 143 13.62 11.05 20.18
N LEU A 144 14.36 10.71 19.13
CA LEU A 144 15.71 10.17 19.23
C LEU A 144 16.73 11.31 19.18
N VAL A 145 17.47 11.49 20.28
CA VAL A 145 18.63 12.37 20.32
C VAL A 145 19.87 11.55 20.66
N VAL A 146 20.85 11.56 19.77
CA VAL A 146 22.12 10.84 19.96
C VAL A 146 23.26 11.85 20.08
N TYR A 147 24.14 11.61 21.04
CA TYR A 147 25.34 12.40 21.29
C TYR A 147 26.59 11.57 21.00
N ASP A 148 27.65 12.23 20.52
CA ASP A 148 28.98 11.61 20.39
C ASP A 148 29.68 11.47 21.75
N SER A 149 30.86 10.85 21.76
CA SER A 149 31.68 10.68 22.97
C SER A 149 32.19 11.99 23.58
N LYS A 150 32.07 13.12 22.86
CA LYS A 150 32.45 14.46 23.31
C LYS A 150 31.24 15.29 23.78
N GLY A 151 30.03 14.71 23.75
CA GLY A 151 28.79 15.39 24.13
C GLY A 151 28.16 16.25 23.04
N ASN A 152 28.65 16.21 21.79
CA ASN A 152 28.01 16.91 20.67
C ASN A 152 26.82 16.12 20.16
N LYS A 153 25.71 16.81 19.88
CA LYS A 153 24.52 16.20 19.29
C LYS A 153 24.77 15.81 17.84
N ILE A 154 24.65 14.52 17.51
CA ILE A 154 24.87 13.98 16.16
C ILE A 154 23.59 13.53 15.46
N ILE A 155 22.54 13.19 16.22
CA ILE A 155 21.20 12.88 15.68
C ILE A 155 20.16 13.61 16.52
N ASP A 156 19.17 14.20 15.86
CA ASP A 156 17.99 14.83 16.46
C ASP A 156 16.76 14.50 15.58
N ASP A 157 16.21 13.30 15.76
CA ASP A 157 15.05 12.82 15.00
C ASP A 157 13.79 12.82 15.87
N LYS A 158 12.94 13.82 15.66
CA LYS A 158 11.66 13.97 16.36
C LYS A 158 10.59 12.95 15.96
N ASN A 159 10.82 12.20 14.89
CA ASN A 159 9.86 11.27 14.30
C ASN A 159 10.40 9.85 14.23
N PHE A 160 11.42 9.53 15.03
CA PHE A 160 12.02 8.21 15.06
C PHE A 160 10.96 7.17 15.44
N ASN A 161 10.90 6.08 14.68
CA ASN A 161 10.05 4.96 15.03
C ASN A 161 10.94 3.78 15.45
N PRO A 162 10.98 3.42 16.75
CA PRO A 162 11.86 2.35 17.24
C PRO A 162 11.47 0.97 16.71
N THR A 163 10.24 0.82 16.20
CA THR A 163 9.76 -0.45 15.67
C THR A 163 10.05 -0.62 14.18
N GLU A 164 10.61 0.41 13.53
CA GLU A 164 10.98 0.31 12.13
C GLU A 164 12.06 -0.76 11.93
N SER A 165 11.76 -1.72 11.05
CA SER A 165 12.71 -2.75 10.69
C SER A 165 12.53 -3.18 9.24
N TYR A 166 13.66 -3.39 8.56
CA TYR A 166 13.66 -3.90 7.20
C TYR A 166 13.56 -5.42 7.22
N ASN A 167 12.40 -5.96 6.86
CA ASN A 167 12.26 -7.39 6.67
C ASN A 167 12.75 -7.80 5.28
N ILE A 168 14.04 -8.14 5.18
CA ILE A 168 14.71 -8.50 3.92
C ILE A 168 14.39 -9.96 3.51
N HIS A 169 14.05 -10.84 4.47
CA HIS A 169 13.97 -12.30 4.25
C HIS A 169 12.61 -12.93 4.60
N GLY A 170 11.55 -12.14 4.75
CA GLY A 170 10.22 -12.60 5.14
C GLY A 170 9.22 -12.85 4.00
N GLY A 171 8.24 -13.72 4.28
CA GLY A 171 7.00 -13.87 3.50
C GLY A 171 6.68 -15.28 3.00
N VAL A 172 5.55 -15.37 2.30
CA VAL A 172 5.10 -16.58 1.59
C VAL A 172 4.75 -16.26 0.15
N LYS A 173 4.89 -17.26 -0.72
CA LYS A 173 4.31 -17.26 -2.05
C LYS A 173 3.02 -18.05 -2.01
N LEU A 174 1.93 -17.46 -2.49
CA LEU A 174 0.64 -18.10 -2.68
C LEU A 174 0.45 -18.36 -4.18
N LYS A 175 0.03 -19.56 -4.53
CA LYS A 175 -0.50 -19.89 -5.86
C LYS A 175 -1.94 -20.36 -5.70
N ILE A 176 -2.81 -19.83 -6.55
CA ILE A 176 -4.19 -20.25 -6.68
C ILE A 176 -4.33 -20.87 -8.07
N TYR A 177 -4.78 -22.11 -8.12
CA TYR A 177 -4.99 -22.88 -9.34
C TYR A 177 -6.43 -22.69 -9.85
N ALA A 178 -6.66 -22.91 -11.15
CA ALA A 178 -8.00 -22.77 -11.75
C ALA A 178 -9.05 -23.69 -11.09
N ASN A 179 -8.64 -24.87 -10.65
CA ASN A 179 -9.46 -25.80 -9.85
C ASN A 179 -9.63 -25.39 -8.37
N ARG A 180 -9.28 -24.15 -8.00
CA ARG A 180 -9.35 -23.58 -6.64
C ARG A 180 -8.43 -24.22 -5.60
N ARG A 181 -7.51 -25.11 -6.00
CA ARG A 181 -6.43 -25.57 -5.11
C ARG A 181 -5.51 -24.39 -4.77
N ILE A 182 -5.00 -24.37 -3.55
CA ILE A 182 -3.99 -23.42 -3.10
C ILE A 182 -2.68 -24.12 -2.80
N GLU A 183 -1.57 -23.47 -3.11
CA GLU A 183 -0.22 -23.87 -2.70
C GLU A 183 0.45 -22.67 -2.02
N ILE A 184 0.96 -22.88 -0.81
CA ILE A 184 1.67 -21.85 -0.04
C ILE A 184 3.10 -22.33 0.20
N THR A 185 4.07 -21.54 -0.23
CA THR A 185 5.50 -21.84 -0.04
C THR A 185 6.13 -20.74 0.79
N LYS A 186 6.82 -21.09 1.88
CA LYS A 186 7.67 -20.12 2.59
C LYS A 186 8.77 -19.65 1.65
N LYS A 187 9.00 -18.34 1.57
CA LYS A 187 10.09 -17.80 0.77
C LYS A 187 11.39 -18.09 1.51
N LYS A 188 12.17 -19.06 1.03
CA LYS A 188 13.54 -19.28 1.50
C LYS A 188 14.46 -18.39 0.66
N TYR A 189 15.28 -17.59 1.32
CA TYR A 189 16.39 -16.86 0.73
C TYR A 189 17.64 -17.21 1.51
#